data_AF-A0A353QWT0-F1
#
_entry.id   AF-A0A353QWT0-F1
#
_cell.length_a   1.000
_cell.length_b   1.000
_cell.length_c   1.000
_cell.angle_alpha   90.00
_cell.angle_beta   90.00
_cell.angle_gamma   90.00
#
_symmetry.space_group_name_H-M   'P 1'
#
loop_
_entity.id
_entity.type
_entity.pdbx_description
1 polymer ?
#
loop_
_entity_poly.entity_id
_entity_poly.type
_entity_poly.pdbx_seq_one_letter_code
_entity_poly.pdbx_strand_id
1 'polypeptide(L)'
;MRTITVRIYTFDELNDKSKEKAIGNLSDINISHEWWDYTFEDAENIGLKISAFDIGRGSYVKGKFIYSAAEVAANILRDHGEKCDTYRTAEDFLTTWQPVFNDYMDEEHENYESRESEDKLQEIEEEFLRSLCEDYRIMLQKNYEYLTSGEAIIETIQANEYEFTENGELY
;
A
#
# COMPACT_ATOMS: atom_id res chain seq x y z
N MET A 1 36.45 -12.69 -35.83
CA MET A 1 35.61 -12.95 -34.64
C MET A 1 36.55 -13.15 -33.46
N ARG A 2 36.32 -12.47 -32.33
CA ARG A 2 37.07 -12.68 -31.07
C ARG A 2 36.13 -13.35 -30.08
N THR A 3 36.63 -14.33 -29.33
CA THR A 3 35.90 -15.04 -28.27
C THR A 3 36.57 -14.75 -26.94
N ILE A 4 35.77 -14.48 -25.90
CA ILE A 4 36.22 -14.28 -24.52
C ILE A 4 35.55 -15.35 -23.67
N THR A 5 36.30 -15.99 -22.78
CA THR A 5 35.78 -16.94 -21.79
C THR A 5 35.62 -16.22 -20.45
N VAL A 6 34.42 -16.24 -19.90
CA VAL A 6 34.10 -15.64 -18.58
C VAL A 6 33.61 -16.77 -17.67
N ARG A 7 34.02 -16.73 -16.39
CA ARG A 7 33.48 -17.60 -15.34
C ARG A 7 32.30 -16.89 -14.69
N ILE A 8 31.20 -17.62 -14.56
CA ILE A 8 29.97 -17.16 -13.94
C ILE A 8 29.70 -17.98 -12.69
N TYR A 9 28.99 -17.38 -11.76
CA TYR A 9 28.78 -17.85 -10.39
C TYR A 9 27.32 -17.58 -10.01
N THR A 10 26.73 -18.49 -9.26
CA THR A 10 25.47 -18.21 -8.56
C THR A 10 25.71 -17.19 -7.45
N PHE A 11 24.65 -16.54 -6.95
CA PHE A 11 24.77 -15.56 -5.89
C PHE A 11 25.48 -16.11 -4.64
N ASP A 12 25.20 -17.36 -4.25
CA ASP A 12 25.76 -17.97 -3.05
C ASP A 12 27.28 -18.22 -3.14
N GLU A 13 27.79 -18.42 -4.35
CA GLU A 13 29.22 -18.64 -4.65
C GLU A 13 30.06 -17.35 -4.63
N LEU A 14 29.41 -16.18 -4.64
CA LEU A 14 30.10 -14.90 -4.57
C LEU A 14 30.70 -14.65 -3.17
N ASN A 15 31.84 -13.94 -3.14
CA ASN A 15 32.36 -13.37 -1.90
C ASN A 15 31.47 -12.21 -1.41
N ASP A 16 31.57 -11.84 -0.14
CA ASP A 16 30.71 -10.83 0.50
C ASP A 16 30.71 -9.48 -0.24
N LYS A 17 31.89 -9.02 -0.69
CA LYS A 17 32.01 -7.76 -1.43
C LYS A 17 31.30 -7.82 -2.78
N SER A 18 31.38 -8.95 -3.48
CA SER A 18 30.67 -9.15 -4.74
C SER A 18 29.16 -9.30 -4.53
N LYS A 19 28.72 -9.90 -3.41
CA LYS A 19 27.31 -9.95 -3.02
C LYS A 19 26.74 -8.56 -2.75
N GLU A 20 27.43 -7.75 -1.96
CA GLU A 20 27.03 -6.35 -1.70
C GLU A 20 26.91 -5.55 -3.01
N LYS A 21 27.86 -5.71 -3.93
CA LYS A 21 27.80 -5.05 -5.24
C LYS A 21 26.62 -5.55 -6.09
N ALA A 22 26.36 -6.86 -6.10
CA ALA A 22 25.22 -7.44 -6.81
C ALA A 22 23.89 -6.90 -6.28
N ILE A 23 23.70 -6.89 -4.94
CA ILE A 23 22.50 -6.33 -4.30
C ILE A 23 22.35 -4.84 -4.61
N GLY A 24 23.43 -4.05 -4.50
CA GLY A 24 23.38 -2.62 -4.79
C GLY A 24 23.03 -2.31 -6.25
N ASN A 25 23.58 -3.07 -7.19
CA ASN A 25 23.29 -2.94 -8.62
C ASN A 25 21.86 -3.35 -8.98
N LEU A 26 21.23 -4.22 -8.19
CA LEU A 26 19.86 -4.71 -8.38
C LEU A 26 18.90 -4.12 -7.34
N SER A 27 19.22 -2.98 -6.76
CA SER A 27 18.45 -2.37 -5.66
C SER A 27 17.02 -1.98 -6.04
N ASP A 28 16.74 -1.81 -7.33
CA ASP A 28 15.43 -1.45 -7.88
C ASP A 28 14.73 -2.61 -8.60
N ILE A 29 15.28 -3.83 -8.57
CA ILE A 29 14.77 -4.98 -9.35
C ILE A 29 13.28 -5.22 -9.12
N ASN A 30 12.85 -5.13 -7.85
CA ASN A 30 11.47 -5.40 -7.42
C ASN A 30 10.52 -4.21 -7.54
N ILE A 31 11.03 -3.02 -7.86
CA ILE A 31 10.24 -1.78 -7.99
C ILE A 31 10.33 -1.17 -9.40
N SER A 32 10.99 -1.87 -10.32
CA SER A 32 11.13 -1.48 -11.73
C SER A 32 9.82 -1.57 -12.54
N HIS A 33 8.79 -2.18 -11.95
CA HIS A 33 7.44 -2.33 -12.48
C HIS A 33 6.42 -1.65 -11.56
N GLU A 34 5.12 -1.80 -11.86
CA GLU A 34 4.00 -1.24 -11.08
C GLU A 34 3.82 -2.01 -9.75
N TRP A 35 4.83 -1.98 -8.89
CA TRP A 35 4.88 -2.72 -7.62
C TRP A 35 3.72 -2.38 -6.66
N TRP A 36 3.06 -1.23 -6.89
CA TRP A 36 1.90 -0.75 -6.14
C TRP A 36 0.56 -1.32 -6.61
N ASP A 37 0.51 -2.07 -7.72
CA ASP A 37 -0.74 -2.47 -8.38
C ASP A 37 -1.66 -3.27 -7.44
N TYR A 38 -1.13 -4.23 -6.70
CA TYR A 38 -1.91 -4.99 -5.70
C TYR A 38 -2.49 -4.11 -4.58
N THR A 39 -1.76 -3.06 -4.16
CA THR A 39 -2.27 -2.11 -3.16
C THR A 39 -3.37 -1.23 -3.73
N PHE A 40 -3.32 -0.94 -5.04
CA PHE A 40 -4.37 -0.19 -5.72
C PHE A 40 -5.61 -1.06 -5.97
N GLU A 41 -5.43 -2.32 -6.35
CA GLU A 41 -6.51 -3.28 -6.52
C GLU A 41 -7.26 -3.50 -5.20
N ASP A 42 -6.54 -3.66 -4.09
CA ASP A 42 -7.12 -3.73 -2.74
C ASP A 42 -8.00 -2.51 -2.42
N ALA A 43 -7.49 -1.29 -2.67
CA ALA A 43 -8.25 -0.06 -2.49
C ALA A 43 -9.50 -0.01 -3.36
N GLU A 44 -9.40 -0.38 -4.65
CA GLU A 44 -10.54 -0.37 -5.56
C GLU A 44 -11.61 -1.39 -5.14
N ASN A 45 -11.22 -2.57 -4.65
CA ASN A 45 -12.12 -3.61 -4.18
C ASN A 45 -13.00 -3.15 -3.01
N ILE A 46 -12.46 -2.35 -2.09
CA ILE A 46 -13.24 -1.77 -0.99
C ILE A 46 -13.98 -0.50 -1.37
N GLY A 47 -13.77 0.04 -2.58
CA GLY A 47 -14.46 1.23 -3.09
C GLY A 47 -13.70 2.54 -2.91
N LEU A 48 -12.38 2.49 -2.72
CA LEU A 48 -11.48 3.63 -2.70
C LEU A 48 -10.67 3.71 -4.00
N LYS A 49 -10.81 4.80 -4.75
CA LYS A 49 -9.93 5.07 -5.90
C LYS A 49 -8.71 5.87 -5.48
N ILE A 50 -7.53 5.27 -5.55
CA ILE A 50 -6.26 5.99 -5.44
C ILE A 50 -5.93 6.64 -6.79
N SER A 51 -5.56 7.92 -6.76
CA SER A 51 -5.29 8.73 -7.96
C SER A 51 -3.85 9.20 -8.08
N ALA A 52 -3.15 9.30 -6.96
CA ALA A 52 -1.72 9.63 -6.89
C ALA A 52 -1.18 9.24 -5.52
N PHE A 53 0.12 9.00 -5.44
CA PHE A 53 0.83 8.85 -4.19
C PHE A 53 2.27 9.35 -4.33
N ASP A 54 2.89 9.67 -3.20
CA ASP A 54 4.32 9.93 -3.06
C ASP A 54 4.74 9.41 -1.68
N ILE A 55 5.55 8.35 -1.65
CA ILE A 55 6.09 7.78 -0.40
C ILE A 55 7.49 8.32 -0.06
N GLY A 56 8.03 9.21 -0.89
CA GLY A 56 9.28 9.91 -0.65
C GLY A 56 9.05 11.19 0.14
N ARG A 57 9.49 12.33 -0.41
CA ARG A 57 9.40 13.62 0.29
C ARG A 57 7.98 14.14 0.42
N GLY A 58 7.08 13.78 -0.51
CA GLY A 58 5.69 14.23 -0.46
C GLY A 58 4.89 13.55 0.66
N SER A 59 5.17 12.27 0.93
CA SER A 59 4.51 11.45 1.95
C SER A 59 2.97 11.59 1.93
N TYR A 60 2.34 11.25 0.81
CA TYR A 60 0.88 11.31 0.66
C TYR A 60 0.31 10.18 -0.21
N VAL A 61 -0.98 9.91 -0.02
CA VAL A 61 -1.88 9.22 -0.97
C VAL A 61 -3.07 10.14 -1.22
N LYS A 62 -3.49 10.26 -2.49
CA LYS A 62 -4.71 10.98 -2.90
C LYS A 62 -5.76 9.98 -3.32
N GLY A 63 -6.72 9.75 -2.44
CA GLY A 63 -7.87 8.88 -2.67
C GLY A 63 -9.18 9.64 -2.88
N LYS A 64 -10.17 8.95 -3.43
CA LYS A 64 -11.59 9.35 -3.37
C LYS A 64 -12.47 8.12 -3.27
N PHE A 65 -13.57 8.20 -2.53
CA PHE A 65 -14.52 7.10 -2.52
C PHE A 65 -15.26 6.99 -3.86
N ILE A 66 -15.45 5.75 -4.30
CA ILE A 66 -16.31 5.36 -5.43
C ILE A 66 -17.70 4.97 -4.91
N TYR A 67 -17.75 4.39 -3.71
CA TYR A 67 -18.98 4.07 -2.98
C TYR A 67 -19.24 5.07 -1.84
N SER A 68 -20.34 4.88 -1.12
CA SER A 68 -20.57 5.66 0.12
C SER A 68 -19.52 5.33 1.18
N ALA A 69 -19.20 6.28 2.06
CA ALA A 69 -18.25 6.05 3.16
C ALA A 69 -18.64 4.84 4.03
N ALA A 70 -19.94 4.69 4.34
CA ALA A 70 -20.48 3.54 5.07
C ALA A 70 -20.28 2.20 4.34
N GLU A 71 -20.48 2.17 3.01
CA GLU A 71 -20.23 0.97 2.21
C GLU A 71 -18.75 0.61 2.12
N VAL A 72 -17.87 1.61 2.01
CA VAL A 72 -16.42 1.41 2.05
C VAL A 72 -16.00 0.82 3.38
N ALA A 73 -16.47 1.39 4.50
CA ALA A 73 -16.20 0.85 5.83
C ALA A 73 -16.70 -0.60 5.98
N ALA A 74 -17.92 -0.90 5.50
CA ALA A 74 -18.46 -2.26 5.54
C ALA A 74 -17.64 -3.25 4.71
N ASN A 75 -17.16 -2.85 3.52
CA ASN A 75 -16.28 -3.69 2.70
C ASN A 75 -14.93 -3.94 3.40
N ILE A 76 -14.34 -2.91 4.02
CA ILE A 76 -13.11 -3.06 4.81
C ILE A 76 -13.31 -4.08 5.93
N LEU A 77 -14.37 -3.96 6.73
CA LEU A 77 -14.62 -4.90 7.84
C LEU A 77 -14.92 -6.33 7.37
N ARG A 78 -15.39 -6.50 6.14
CA ARG A 78 -15.65 -7.82 5.54
C ARG A 78 -14.37 -8.46 5.00
N ASP A 79 -13.55 -7.68 4.31
CA ASP A 79 -12.47 -8.20 3.46
C ASP A 79 -11.08 -8.05 4.09
N HIS A 80 -10.87 -7.03 4.92
CA HIS A 80 -9.60 -6.81 5.60
C HIS A 80 -9.57 -7.57 6.93
N GLY A 81 -8.38 -8.01 7.34
CA GLY A 81 -8.20 -8.68 8.62
C GLY A 81 -8.31 -7.70 9.80
N GLU A 82 -8.84 -8.16 10.94
CA GLU A 82 -9.02 -7.37 12.17
C GLU A 82 -7.73 -6.72 12.71
N LYS A 83 -6.55 -7.17 12.26
CA LYS A 83 -5.25 -6.62 12.65
C LYS A 83 -4.75 -5.52 11.71
N CYS A 84 -5.43 -5.27 10.60
CA CYS A 84 -5.07 -4.22 9.64
C CYS A 84 -5.44 -2.85 10.22
N ASP A 85 -4.58 -1.85 10.02
CA ASP A 85 -4.86 -0.47 10.46
C ASP A 85 -6.15 0.07 9.80
N THR A 86 -6.39 -0.28 8.53
CA THR A 86 -7.62 0.03 7.79
C THR A 86 -8.88 -0.50 8.47
N TYR A 87 -8.84 -1.70 9.05
CA TYR A 87 -9.97 -2.29 9.78
C TYR A 87 -10.34 -1.43 10.99
N ARG A 88 -9.35 -1.07 11.82
CA ARG A 88 -9.56 -0.18 12.96
C ARG A 88 -10.09 1.20 12.51
N THR A 89 -9.53 1.76 11.45
CA THR A 89 -9.98 3.05 10.89
C THR A 89 -11.47 2.99 10.48
N ALA A 90 -11.94 1.87 9.91
CA ALA A 90 -13.34 1.66 9.60
C ALA A 90 -14.23 1.50 10.84
N GLU A 91 -13.76 0.81 11.89
CA GLU A 91 -14.49 0.70 13.16
C GLU A 91 -14.64 2.06 13.86
N ASP A 92 -13.57 2.85 13.91
CA ASP A 92 -13.56 4.18 14.51
C ASP A 92 -14.51 5.12 13.76
N PHE A 93 -14.51 5.05 12.42
CA PHE A 93 -15.47 5.76 11.58
C PHE A 93 -16.92 5.38 11.91
N LEU A 94 -17.27 4.09 11.92
CA LEU A 94 -18.66 3.67 12.17
C LEU A 94 -19.13 4.05 13.59
N THR A 95 -18.23 3.99 14.57
CA THR A 95 -18.52 4.37 15.96
C THR A 95 -18.93 5.84 16.08
N THR A 96 -18.37 6.71 15.25
CA THR A 96 -18.65 8.15 15.25
C THR A 96 -19.77 8.54 14.29
N TRP A 97 -19.82 7.92 13.11
CA TRP A 97 -20.79 8.19 12.05
C TRP A 97 -22.19 7.66 12.38
N GLN A 98 -22.30 6.43 12.87
CA GLN A 98 -23.59 5.74 13.00
C GLN A 98 -24.58 6.42 13.95
N PRO A 99 -24.20 6.93 15.13
CA PRO A 99 -25.12 7.66 16.00
C PRO A 99 -25.69 8.91 15.32
N VAL A 100 -24.85 9.69 14.63
CA VAL A 100 -25.27 10.91 13.92
C VAL A 100 -26.21 10.55 12.77
N PHE A 101 -25.89 9.49 12.03
CA PHE A 101 -26.73 9.02 10.94
C PHE A 101 -28.10 8.54 11.44
N ASN A 102 -28.15 7.85 12.58
CA ASN A 102 -29.41 7.42 13.18
C ASN A 102 -30.29 8.63 13.55
N ASP A 103 -29.71 9.64 14.23
CA ASP A 103 -30.41 10.86 14.61
C ASP A 103 -30.87 11.67 13.38
N TYR A 104 -30.11 11.63 12.29
CA TYR A 104 -30.46 12.27 11.01
C TYR A 104 -31.64 11.59 10.32
N MET A 105 -31.77 10.26 10.45
CA MET A 105 -32.80 9.46 9.78
C MET A 105 -34.08 9.24 10.62
N ASP A 106 -34.08 9.63 11.89
CA ASP A 106 -35.22 9.44 12.80
C ASP A 106 -36.21 10.61 12.72
N GLU A 107 -37.38 10.40 12.10
CA GLU A 107 -38.45 11.38 11.92
C GLU A 107 -38.95 12.02 13.24
N GLU A 108 -38.74 11.36 14.38
CA GLU A 108 -39.13 11.87 15.71
C GLU A 108 -38.00 12.66 16.40
N HIS A 109 -36.78 12.63 15.88
CA HIS A 109 -35.61 13.28 16.47
C HIS A 109 -35.50 14.75 16.02
N GLU A 110 -35.01 15.63 16.90
CA GLU A 110 -34.86 17.05 16.59
C GLU A 110 -33.87 17.33 15.44
N ASN A 111 -33.00 16.37 15.15
CA ASN A 111 -32.01 16.43 14.09
C ASN A 111 -32.41 15.71 12.80
N TYR A 112 -33.68 15.29 12.67
CA TYR A 112 -34.19 14.68 11.43
C TYR A 112 -33.91 15.58 10.22
N GLU A 113 -33.18 15.05 9.24
CA GLU A 113 -32.74 15.77 8.04
C GLU A 113 -32.15 17.17 8.33
N SER A 114 -31.54 17.37 9.51
CA SER A 114 -31.03 18.67 9.91
C SER A 114 -29.73 19.01 9.20
N ARG A 115 -29.56 20.30 8.88
CA ARG A 115 -28.32 20.78 8.26
C ARG A 115 -27.09 20.55 9.14
N GLU A 116 -27.25 20.64 10.46
CA GLU A 116 -26.18 20.40 11.42
C GLU A 116 -25.69 18.95 11.37
N SER A 117 -26.61 17.98 11.33
CA SER A 117 -26.24 16.57 11.19
C SER A 117 -25.63 16.27 9.82
N GLU A 118 -26.15 16.87 8.75
CA GLU A 118 -25.58 16.73 7.39
C GLU A 118 -24.12 17.22 7.34
N ASP A 119 -23.85 18.42 7.86
CA ASP A 119 -22.50 18.99 7.93
C ASP A 119 -21.56 18.09 8.76
N LYS A 120 -22.04 17.57 9.89
CA LYS A 120 -21.28 16.68 10.77
C LYS A 120 -20.97 15.33 10.12
N LEU A 121 -21.94 14.74 9.41
CA LEU A 121 -21.72 13.50 8.65
C LEU A 121 -20.64 13.71 7.59
N GLN A 122 -20.70 14.81 6.83
CA GLN A 122 -19.69 15.14 5.84
C GLN A 122 -18.30 15.29 6.46
N GLU A 123 -18.18 15.99 7.60
CA GLU A 123 -16.89 16.14 8.30
C GLU A 123 -16.29 14.78 8.72
N ILE A 124 -17.13 13.88 9.27
CA ILE A 124 -16.70 12.53 9.68
C ILE A 124 -16.26 11.71 8.45
N GLU A 125 -16.99 11.79 7.34
CA GLU A 125 -16.64 11.08 6.11
C GLU A 125 -15.34 11.60 5.47
N GLU A 126 -15.09 12.92 5.52
CA GLU A 126 -13.84 13.53 5.07
C GLU A 126 -12.64 13.12 5.94
N GLU A 127 -12.84 13.03 7.26
CA GLU A 127 -11.82 12.51 8.19
C GLU A 127 -11.54 11.03 7.93
N PHE A 128 -12.57 10.22 7.70
CA PHE A 128 -12.42 8.81 7.34
C PHE A 128 -11.61 8.63 6.06
N LEU A 129 -11.92 9.39 5.00
CA LEU A 129 -11.14 9.34 3.76
C LEU A 129 -9.67 9.69 4.00
N ARG A 130 -9.39 10.71 4.83
CA ARG A 130 -8.03 11.13 5.15
C ARG A 130 -7.26 10.06 5.90
N SER A 131 -7.87 9.47 6.93
CA SER A 131 -7.27 8.39 7.73
C SER A 131 -7.02 7.15 6.88
N LEU A 132 -7.98 6.77 6.04
CA LEU A 132 -7.81 5.64 5.13
C LEU A 132 -6.69 5.89 4.11
N CYS A 133 -6.58 7.10 3.55
CA CYS A 133 -5.46 7.43 2.66
C CYS A 133 -4.11 7.32 3.39
N GLU A 134 -4.03 7.68 4.67
CA GLU A 134 -2.79 7.52 5.45
C GLU A 134 -2.46 6.03 5.69
N ASP A 135 -3.45 5.19 5.97
CA ASP A 135 -3.24 3.74 6.08
C ASP A 135 -2.66 3.16 4.79
N TYR A 136 -3.21 3.53 3.64
CA TYR A 136 -2.67 3.12 2.33
C TYR A 136 -1.27 3.69 2.07
N ARG A 137 -0.99 4.92 2.50
CA ARG A 137 0.37 5.51 2.39
C ARG A 137 1.37 4.68 3.19
N ILE A 138 1.03 4.31 4.42
CA ILE A 138 1.85 3.46 5.28
C ILE A 138 2.05 2.08 4.64
N MET A 139 1.00 1.49 4.07
CA MET A 139 1.08 0.20 3.38
C MET A 139 2.04 0.26 2.18
N LEU A 140 1.89 1.27 1.31
CA LEU A 140 2.78 1.49 0.17
C LEU A 140 4.23 1.70 0.62
N GLN A 141 4.45 2.46 1.69
CA GLN A 141 5.79 2.66 2.24
C GLN A 141 6.42 1.35 2.73
N LYS A 142 5.68 0.57 3.54
CA LYS A 142 6.16 -0.74 4.03
C LYS A 142 6.48 -1.70 2.89
N ASN A 143 5.64 -1.73 1.85
CA ASN A 143 5.86 -2.55 0.66
C ASN A 143 7.14 -2.13 -0.08
N TYR A 144 7.33 -0.83 -0.31
CA TYR A 144 8.55 -0.31 -0.92
C TYR A 144 9.81 -0.65 -0.11
N GLU A 145 9.76 -0.45 1.21
CA GLU A 145 10.88 -0.76 2.12
C GLU A 145 11.24 -2.25 2.08
N TYR A 146 10.25 -3.15 2.04
CA TYR A 146 10.49 -4.58 1.89
C TYR A 146 11.04 -4.94 0.51
N LEU A 147 10.41 -4.47 -0.57
CA LEU A 147 10.82 -4.80 -1.95
C LEU A 147 12.24 -4.32 -2.28
N THR A 148 12.69 -3.22 -1.66
CA THR A 148 14.05 -2.69 -1.79
C THR A 148 15.02 -3.19 -0.71
N SER A 149 14.56 -4.09 0.17
CA SER A 149 15.43 -4.72 1.16
C SER A 149 16.36 -5.74 0.51
N GLY A 150 17.53 -5.96 1.14
CA GLY A 150 18.46 -6.98 0.68
C GLY A 150 17.85 -8.39 0.65
N GLU A 151 16.94 -8.71 1.57
CA GLU A 151 16.24 -10.00 1.62
C GLU A 151 15.40 -10.22 0.36
N ALA A 152 14.50 -9.30 0.03
CA ALA A 152 13.64 -9.42 -1.16
C ALA A 152 14.45 -9.40 -2.48
N ILE A 153 15.55 -8.67 -2.53
CA ILE A 153 16.47 -8.67 -3.68
C ILE A 153 17.13 -10.04 -3.83
N ILE A 154 17.64 -10.63 -2.75
CA ILE A 154 18.26 -11.96 -2.77
C ILE A 154 17.24 -13.03 -3.17
N GLU A 155 16.03 -13.00 -2.61
CA GLU A 155 14.94 -13.92 -2.98
C GLU A 155 14.67 -13.88 -4.48
N THR A 156 14.64 -12.68 -5.06
CA THR A 156 14.40 -12.50 -6.50
C THR A 156 15.56 -12.99 -7.35
N ILE A 157 16.80 -12.70 -6.95
CA ILE A 157 18.01 -13.21 -7.60
C ILE A 157 18.01 -14.74 -7.63
N GLN A 158 17.70 -15.37 -6.50
CA GLN A 158 17.69 -16.83 -6.36
C GLN A 158 16.52 -17.47 -7.13
N ALA A 159 15.32 -16.89 -7.06
CA ALA A 159 14.14 -17.41 -7.75
C ALA A 159 14.27 -17.36 -9.28
N ASN A 160 15.02 -16.38 -9.81
CA ASN A 160 15.28 -16.25 -11.24
C ASN A 160 16.61 -16.90 -11.68
N GLU A 161 17.31 -17.58 -10.77
CA GLU A 161 18.58 -18.27 -11.04
C GLU A 161 19.63 -17.37 -11.71
N TYR A 162 19.73 -16.11 -11.30
CA TYR A 162 20.66 -15.16 -11.89
C TYR A 162 22.11 -15.53 -11.62
N GLU A 163 22.94 -15.37 -12.65
CA GLU A 163 24.36 -15.64 -12.63
C GLU A 163 25.17 -14.34 -12.69
N PHE A 164 26.32 -14.35 -12.04
CA PHE A 164 27.17 -13.18 -11.87
C PHE A 164 28.60 -13.49 -12.25
N THR A 165 29.32 -12.46 -12.70
CA THR A 165 30.79 -12.50 -12.75
C THR A 165 31.38 -12.56 -11.33
N GLU A 166 32.65 -12.94 -11.21
CA GLU A 166 33.38 -12.94 -9.91
C GLU A 166 33.32 -11.58 -9.19
N ASN A 167 33.15 -10.48 -9.93
CA ASN A 167 33.05 -9.11 -9.42
C ASN A 167 31.61 -8.67 -9.09
N GLY A 168 30.62 -9.58 -9.08
CA GLY A 168 29.23 -9.27 -8.73
C GLY A 168 28.46 -8.50 -9.80
N GLU A 169 28.87 -8.59 -11.07
CA GLU A 169 28.10 -8.02 -12.19
C GLU A 169 27.18 -9.10 -12.77
N LEU A 170 25.91 -8.77 -12.99
CA LEU A 170 24.93 -9.66 -13.61
C LEU A 170 25.40 -10.04 -15.03
N TYR A 171 25.29 -11.33 -15.38
CA TYR A 171 25.71 -11.87 -16.67
C TYR A 171 24.53 -12.12 -17.63
#